data_AF-A0A9D3MF03-F1
#
_entry.id   AF-A0A9D3MF03-F1
#
_cell.length_a   1.000
_cell.length_b   1.000
_cell.length_c   1.000
_cell.angle_alpha   90.00
_cell.angle_beta   90.00
_cell.angle_gamma   90.00
#
_symmetry.space_group_name_H-M   'P 1'
#
loop_
_entity.id
_entity.type
_entity.pdbx_description
1 polymer ?
#
loop_
_entity_poly.entity_id
_entity_poly.type
_entity_poly.pdbx_seq_one_letter_code
_entity_poly.pdbx_strand_id
1 'polypeptide(L)'
;MRPQDWINTARILVEGEEHIGFLRIDGSFAVNDVPSGSYVVEVVSPVYRFEPVRVDITSKGKMRARAVNYIKTSEVIRLPYPLQMRSSGPHLYFVKRETWGWTDFLMNPMVMMMVLPLLIIVLLPKVVNTNDPEMRKEMEQSMNMLNPNHELPDVSEFMTKLFSSKSSGKSGGGSKGSKSGPVKRR
;
A
#
# COMPACT_ATOMS: atom_id res chain seq x y z
N MET A 1 -10.64 -2.01 28.32
CA MET A 1 -12.08 -2.15 28.01
C MET A 1 -12.47 -3.57 28.39
N ARG A 2 -13.51 -3.77 29.20
CA ARG A 2 -13.91 -5.13 29.59
C ARG A 2 -14.57 -5.79 28.37
N PRO A 3 -14.42 -7.11 28.17
CA PRO A 3 -15.08 -7.81 27.05
C PRO A 3 -16.61 -7.63 27.01
N GLN A 4 -17.22 -7.25 28.14
CA GLN A 4 -18.66 -7.04 28.25
C GLN A 4 -19.15 -5.74 27.60
N ASP A 5 -18.27 -4.74 27.42
CA ASP A 5 -18.70 -3.39 27.03
C ASP A 5 -19.15 -3.32 25.55
N TRP A 6 -18.55 -4.13 24.66
CA TRP A 6 -18.85 -4.09 23.22
C TRP A 6 -20.09 -4.91 22.83
N ILE A 7 -20.41 -5.95 23.62
CA ILE A 7 -21.52 -6.90 23.38
C ILE A 7 -22.85 -6.15 23.26
N ASN A 8 -23.09 -5.16 24.12
CA ASN A 8 -24.33 -4.38 24.14
C ASN A 8 -24.56 -3.55 22.86
N THR A 9 -23.49 -3.22 22.15
CA THR A 9 -23.53 -2.43 20.91
C THR A 9 -23.45 -3.29 19.66
N ALA A 10 -23.15 -4.59 19.82
CA ALA A 10 -22.97 -5.49 18.71
C ALA A 10 -24.27 -6.22 18.37
N ARG A 11 -24.45 -6.53 17.09
CA ARG A 11 -25.58 -7.30 16.56
C ARG A 11 -25.06 -8.36 15.59
N ILE A 12 -25.78 -9.47 15.49
CA ILE A 12 -25.56 -10.44 14.43
C ILE A 12 -26.59 -10.20 13.35
N LEU A 13 -26.11 -9.99 12.13
CA LEU A 13 -26.95 -9.83 10.96
C LEU A 13 -26.82 -11.08 10.10
N VAL A 14 -27.94 -11.58 9.61
CA VAL A 14 -28.01 -12.65 8.62
C VAL A 14 -28.63 -12.05 7.36
N GLU A 15 -27.90 -12.14 6.25
CA GLU A 15 -28.31 -11.63 4.94
C GLU A 15 -28.77 -10.16 4.98
N GLY A 16 -27.94 -9.28 5.55
CA GLY A 16 -28.21 -7.84 5.51
C GLY A 16 -29.47 -7.40 6.27
N GLU A 17 -29.70 -7.95 7.46
CA GLU A 17 -30.81 -7.68 8.38
C GLU A 17 -32.12 -8.48 8.14
N GLU A 18 -32.14 -9.44 7.22
CA GLU A 18 -33.30 -10.33 7.05
C GLU A 18 -33.61 -11.09 8.36
N HIS A 19 -32.57 -11.57 9.04
CA HIS A 19 -32.68 -12.09 10.39
C HIS A 19 -31.65 -11.42 11.29
N ILE A 20 -32.07 -11.10 12.51
CA ILE A 20 -31.25 -10.38 13.49
C ILE A 20 -31.09 -11.25 14.73
N GLY A 21 -29.84 -11.41 15.16
CA GLY A 21 -29.47 -12.06 16.41
C GLY A 21 -28.77 -11.12 17.38
N PHE A 22 -28.76 -11.52 18.65
CA PHE A 22 -28.08 -10.80 19.72
C PHE A 22 -27.01 -11.68 20.35
N LEU A 23 -25.90 -11.06 20.74
CA LEU A 23 -24.86 -11.72 21.52
C LEU A 23 -25.29 -11.82 22.98
N ARG A 24 -24.92 -12.94 23.60
CA ARG A 24 -24.98 -13.15 25.05
C ARG A 24 -23.73 -12.59 25.72
N ILE A 25 -23.78 -12.48 27.04
CA ILE A 25 -22.69 -11.91 27.87
C ILE A 25 -21.40 -12.73 27.77
N ASP A 26 -21.50 -14.03 27.48
CA ASP A 26 -20.38 -14.95 27.23
C ASP A 26 -19.81 -14.84 25.81
N GLY A 27 -20.37 -13.97 24.96
CA GLY A 27 -19.99 -13.81 23.55
C GLY A 27 -20.60 -14.84 22.62
N SER A 28 -21.39 -15.79 23.14
CA SER A 28 -22.13 -16.75 22.31
C SER A 28 -23.36 -16.09 21.67
N PHE A 29 -23.87 -16.69 20.61
CA PHE A 29 -25.09 -16.21 19.97
C PHE A 29 -25.88 -17.32 19.30
N ALA A 30 -27.16 -17.04 19.08
CA ALA A 30 -28.05 -17.87 18.30
C ALA A 30 -28.99 -16.97 17.48
N VAL A 31 -29.24 -17.36 16.24
CA VAL A 31 -30.26 -16.77 15.38
C VAL A 31 -31.26 -17.87 15.08
N ASN A 32 -32.52 -17.63 15.45
CA ASN A 32 -33.59 -18.61 15.30
C ASN A 32 -34.42 -18.30 14.05
N ASP A 33 -35.29 -19.24 13.67
CA ASP A 33 -36.27 -19.09 12.60
C ASP A 33 -35.67 -18.79 11.22
N VAL A 34 -34.43 -19.23 10.99
CA VAL A 34 -33.75 -19.12 9.69
C VAL A 34 -34.12 -20.34 8.83
N PRO A 35 -34.76 -20.15 7.65
CA PRO A 35 -35.13 -21.26 6.77
C PRO A 35 -33.91 -21.93 6.12
N SER A 36 -34.14 -23.03 5.39
CA SER A 36 -33.05 -23.66 4.64
C SER A 36 -32.60 -22.78 3.47
N GLY A 37 -31.30 -22.52 3.38
CA GLY A 37 -30.72 -21.61 2.39
C GLY A 37 -29.22 -21.43 2.59
N SER A 38 -28.62 -20.53 1.81
CA SER A 38 -27.23 -20.10 1.99
C SER A 38 -27.26 -18.64 2.38
N TYR A 39 -26.75 -18.33 3.57
CA TYR A 39 -26.80 -17.00 4.15
C TYR A 39 -25.41 -16.48 4.47
N VAL A 40 -25.23 -15.17 4.41
CA VAL A 40 -24.05 -14.51 4.96
C VAL A 40 -24.35 -14.02 6.38
N VAL A 41 -23.56 -14.49 7.34
CA VAL A 41 -23.66 -14.11 8.76
C VAL A 41 -22.54 -13.14 9.09
N GLU A 42 -22.90 -12.00 9.67
CA GLU A 42 -21.97 -10.93 10.02
C GLU A 42 -22.18 -10.50 11.47
N VAL A 43 -21.08 -10.23 12.18
CA VAL A 43 -21.13 -9.59 13.50
C VAL A 43 -20.79 -8.13 13.31
N VAL A 44 -21.79 -7.28 13.48
CA VAL A 44 -21.65 -5.83 13.35
C VAL A 44 -21.40 -5.24 14.72
N SER A 45 -20.30 -4.52 14.85
CA SER A 45 -19.96 -3.76 16.06
C SER A 45 -19.37 -2.41 15.65
N PRO A 46 -19.68 -1.31 16.36
CA PRO A 46 -19.08 -0.01 16.08
C PRO A 46 -17.60 0.06 16.46
N VAL A 47 -17.10 -0.85 17.30
CA VAL A 47 -15.71 -0.81 17.79
C VAL A 47 -14.84 -1.82 17.06
N TYR A 48 -15.34 -3.04 16.87
CA TYR A 48 -14.57 -4.17 16.38
C TYR A 48 -15.04 -4.65 15.01
N ARG A 49 -14.09 -4.95 14.14
CA ARG A 49 -14.35 -5.56 12.84
C ARG A 49 -14.32 -7.08 12.95
N PHE A 50 -15.28 -7.74 12.31
CA PHE A 50 -15.34 -9.19 12.16
C PHE A 50 -15.42 -9.54 10.67
N GLU A 51 -14.89 -10.71 10.30
CA GLU A 51 -15.02 -11.21 8.94
C GLU A 51 -16.37 -11.92 8.77
N PRO A 52 -17.10 -11.67 7.67
CA PRO A 52 -18.36 -12.32 7.42
C PRO A 52 -18.15 -13.81 7.09
N VAL A 53 -19.10 -14.64 7.48
CA VAL A 53 -19.05 -16.09 7.27
C VAL A 53 -20.30 -16.56 6.54
N ARG A 54 -20.13 -17.36 5.48
CA ARG A 54 -21.26 -17.98 4.78
C ARG A 54 -21.68 -19.25 5.49
N VAL A 55 -22.96 -19.40 5.77
CA VAL A 55 -23.55 -20.60 6.37
C VAL A 55 -24.59 -21.18 5.43
N ASP A 56 -24.39 -22.44 5.04
CA ASP A 56 -25.37 -23.20 4.27
C ASP A 56 -26.17 -24.10 5.22
N ILE A 57 -27.49 -23.97 5.17
CA ILE A 57 -28.45 -24.77 5.92
C ILE A 57 -29.22 -25.64 4.94
N THR A 58 -29.04 -26.95 5.04
CA THR A 58 -29.80 -27.92 4.23
C THR A 58 -31.24 -28.04 4.73
N SER A 59 -32.16 -28.51 3.89
CA SER A 59 -33.54 -28.82 4.29
C SER A 59 -33.66 -29.86 5.41
N LYS A 60 -32.59 -30.63 5.66
CA LYS A 60 -32.48 -31.61 6.77
C LYS A 60 -31.91 -30.99 8.05
N GLY A 61 -31.63 -29.69 8.08
CA GLY A 61 -31.02 -28.99 9.22
C GLY A 61 -29.51 -29.19 9.38
N LYS A 62 -28.82 -29.85 8.44
CA LYS A 62 -27.34 -29.88 8.46
C LYS A 62 -26.80 -28.50 8.09
N MET A 63 -25.88 -28.01 8.91
CA MET A 63 -25.26 -26.68 8.75
C MET A 63 -23.79 -26.83 8.36
N ARG A 64 -23.33 -25.96 7.45
CA ARG A 64 -21.94 -25.91 7.00
C ARG A 64 -21.48 -24.45 6.92
N ALA A 65 -20.39 -24.12 7.58
CA ALA A 65 -19.79 -22.79 7.52
C ALA A 65 -18.63 -22.75 6.50
N ARG A 66 -18.52 -21.63 5.78
CA ARG A 66 -17.48 -21.39 4.77
C ARG A 66 -17.04 -19.92 4.79
N ALA A 67 -15.78 -19.66 4.45
CA ALA A 67 -15.33 -18.28 4.24
C ALA A 67 -16.12 -17.63 3.08
N VAL A 68 -16.44 -16.35 3.21
CA VAL A 68 -17.17 -15.62 2.17
C VAL A 68 -16.21 -15.22 1.06
N ASN A 69 -16.49 -15.67 -0.16
CA ASN A 69 -15.84 -15.18 -1.37
C ASN A 69 -16.92 -14.82 -2.40
N TYR A 70 -16.99 -13.53 -2.76
CA TYR A 70 -17.94 -13.01 -3.75
C TYR A 70 -17.46 -13.18 -5.19
N ILE A 71 -16.16 -13.32 -5.42
CA ILE A 71 -15.58 -13.45 -6.77
C ILE A 71 -15.60 -14.90 -7.22
N LYS A 72 -15.12 -15.82 -6.37
CA LYS A 72 -15.08 -17.26 -6.65
C LYS A 72 -16.07 -17.99 -5.76
N THR A 73 -17.32 -18.04 -6.18
CA THR A 73 -18.41 -18.68 -5.42
C THR A 73 -18.26 -20.20 -5.27
N SER A 74 -17.48 -20.84 -6.16
CA SER A 74 -17.15 -22.27 -6.12
C SER A 74 -16.03 -22.62 -5.15
N GLU A 75 -15.27 -21.62 -4.67
CA GLU A 75 -14.21 -21.85 -3.70
C GLU A 75 -14.81 -22.19 -2.34
N VAL A 76 -14.35 -23.30 -1.75
CA VAL A 76 -14.90 -23.81 -0.49
C VAL A 76 -13.80 -23.93 0.55
N ILE A 77 -13.60 -22.86 1.31
CA ILE A 77 -12.80 -22.88 2.53
C ILE A 77 -13.73 -23.20 3.69
N ARG A 78 -13.65 -24.44 4.20
CA ARG A 78 -14.53 -24.90 5.29
C ARG A 78 -14.12 -24.25 6.60
N LEU A 79 -15.10 -23.73 7.32
CA LEU A 79 -14.94 -23.21 8.68
C LEU A 79 -15.62 -24.14 9.69
N PRO A 80 -15.14 -24.18 10.94
CA PRO A 80 -15.80 -24.94 11.99
C PRO A 80 -17.20 -24.41 12.27
N TYR A 81 -18.09 -25.31 12.68
CA TYR A 81 -19.41 -24.99 13.19
C TYR A 81 -19.55 -25.63 14.58
N PRO A 82 -20.01 -24.93 15.63
CA PRO A 82 -20.51 -23.54 15.66
C PRO A 82 -19.49 -22.47 15.24
N LEU A 83 -19.99 -21.32 14.80
CA LEU A 83 -19.16 -20.24 14.28
C LEU A 83 -18.22 -19.68 15.35
N GLN A 84 -16.92 -19.64 15.05
CA GLN A 84 -15.89 -19.02 15.88
C GLN A 84 -15.37 -17.76 15.19
N MET A 85 -16.13 -16.67 15.30
CA MET A 85 -15.80 -15.40 14.64
C MET A 85 -14.81 -14.63 15.52
N ARG A 86 -13.58 -14.49 15.05
CA ARG A 86 -12.56 -13.67 15.72
C ARG A 86 -12.58 -12.26 15.12
N SER A 87 -12.37 -11.26 15.97
CA SER A 87 -12.21 -9.89 15.48
C SER A 87 -10.85 -9.75 14.79
N SER A 88 -10.85 -9.07 13.64
CA SER A 88 -9.63 -8.67 12.93
C SER A 88 -8.97 -7.42 13.52
N GLY A 89 -9.61 -6.77 14.50
CA GLY A 89 -9.11 -5.56 15.16
C GLY A 89 -10.19 -4.47 15.27
N PRO A 90 -9.84 -3.31 15.84
CA PRO A 90 -10.74 -2.18 15.91
C PRO A 90 -10.96 -1.54 14.53
N HIS A 91 -12.11 -0.89 14.34
CA HIS A 91 -12.36 -0.10 13.13
C HIS A 91 -11.45 1.13 13.06
N LEU A 92 -10.79 1.34 11.91
CA LEU A 92 -10.01 2.54 11.60
C LEU A 92 -10.87 3.52 10.79
N TYR A 93 -11.82 4.18 11.46
CA TYR A 93 -12.69 5.16 10.79
C TYR A 93 -11.95 6.44 10.39
N PHE A 94 -10.89 6.79 11.12
CA PHE A 94 -10.17 8.04 10.93
C PHE A 94 -8.77 7.75 10.40
N VAL A 95 -8.42 8.45 9.33
CA VAL A 95 -7.05 8.52 8.84
C VAL A 95 -6.29 9.50 9.73
N LYS A 96 -5.10 9.11 10.20
CA LYS A 96 -4.23 10.02 10.94
C LYS A 96 -3.76 11.13 10.00
N ARG A 97 -3.83 12.38 10.46
CA ARG A 97 -3.28 13.51 9.69
C ARG A 97 -1.77 13.36 9.60
N GLU A 98 -1.22 13.67 8.43
CA GLU A 98 0.22 13.80 8.25
C GLU A 98 0.69 14.94 9.15
N THR A 99 1.53 14.59 10.12
CA THR A 99 2.21 15.56 10.97
C THR A 99 3.54 15.87 10.34
N TRP A 100 3.94 17.14 10.36
CA TRP A 100 5.28 17.50 9.93
C TRP A 100 6.30 16.87 10.89
N GLY A 101 6.98 15.81 10.44
CA GLY A 101 8.09 15.23 11.15
C GLY A 101 9.35 16.05 10.90
N TRP A 102 10.19 16.23 11.93
CA TRP A 102 11.55 16.74 11.74
C TRP A 102 12.35 15.87 10.76
N THR A 103 12.03 14.57 10.70
CA THR A 103 12.58 13.63 9.71
C THR A 103 12.14 13.95 8.29
N ASP A 104 10.89 14.38 8.09
CA ASP A 104 10.37 14.72 6.76
C ASP A 104 10.98 16.02 6.23
N PHE A 105 11.32 16.94 7.14
CA PHE A 105 12.09 18.13 6.81
C PHE A 105 13.54 17.78 6.43
N LEU A 106 14.23 16.95 7.22
CA LEU A 106 15.60 16.54 6.90
C LEU A 106 15.66 15.68 5.63
N MET A 107 14.74 14.74 5.44
CA MET A 107 14.67 13.88 4.25
C MET A 107 14.13 14.60 3.01
N ASN A 108 13.81 15.90 3.11
CA ASN A 108 13.43 16.68 1.95
C ASN A 108 14.65 16.86 1.03
N PRO A 109 14.59 16.44 -0.25
CA PRO A 109 15.71 16.50 -1.17
C PRO A 109 16.27 17.92 -1.33
N MET A 110 15.44 18.95 -1.19
CA MET A 110 15.91 20.34 -1.26
C MET A 110 16.75 20.73 -0.04
N VAL A 111 16.35 20.31 1.16
CA VAL A 111 17.09 20.61 2.40
C VAL A 111 18.42 19.86 2.43
N MET A 112 18.43 18.57 2.05
CA MET A 112 19.67 17.78 1.95
C MET A 112 20.66 18.37 0.97
N MET A 113 20.20 18.77 -0.23
CA MET A 113 21.06 19.36 -1.26
C MET A 113 21.61 20.73 -0.87
N MET A 114 20.94 21.46 0.04
CA MET A 114 21.46 22.73 0.55
C MET A 114 22.44 22.53 1.72
N VAL A 115 22.09 21.68 2.68
CA VAL A 115 22.87 21.51 3.92
C VAL A 115 24.15 20.69 3.69
N LEU A 116 24.09 19.65 2.85
CA LEU A 116 25.22 18.75 2.62
C LEU A 116 26.43 19.48 1.99
N PRO A 117 26.29 20.30 0.93
CA PRO A 117 27.42 21.07 0.39
C PRO A 117 27.97 22.10 1.37
N LEU A 118 27.11 22.78 2.13
CA LEU A 118 27.56 23.76 3.14
C LEU A 118 28.39 23.09 4.24
N LEU A 119 27.97 21.91 4.70
CA LEU A 119 28.71 21.14 5.70
C LEU A 119 30.09 20.72 5.16
N ILE A 120 30.15 20.27 3.89
CA ILE A 120 31.42 19.95 3.22
C ILE A 120 32.32 21.17 3.13
N ILE A 121 31.81 22.34 2.72
CA ILE A 121 32.60 23.57 2.61
C ILE A 121 33.16 24.01 3.98
N VAL A 122 32.43 23.78 5.07
CA VAL A 122 32.89 24.11 6.43
C VAL A 122 33.89 23.07 6.97
N LEU A 123 33.70 21.79 6.64
CA LEU A 123 34.57 20.71 7.12
C LEU A 123 35.85 20.55 6.29
N LEU A 124 35.82 20.78 4.98
CA LEU A 124 36.98 20.65 4.10
C LEU A 124 38.19 21.46 4.61
N PRO A 125 38.09 22.74 4.98
CA PRO A 125 39.22 23.50 5.53
C PRO A 125 39.70 23.00 6.89
N LYS A 126 38.85 22.27 7.63
CA LYS A 126 39.18 21.73 8.96
C LYS A 126 39.87 20.37 8.88
N VAL A 127 39.57 19.56 7.87
CA VAL A 127 40.15 18.23 7.68
C VAL A 127 41.31 18.24 6.68
N VAL A 128 41.28 19.15 5.71
CA VAL A 128 42.35 19.41 4.77
C VAL A 128 43.26 20.45 5.38
N ASN A 129 44.46 20.05 5.80
CA ASN A 129 45.45 20.95 6.38
C ASN A 129 45.74 22.09 5.40
N THR A 130 45.21 23.29 5.68
CA THR A 130 45.34 24.46 4.80
C THR A 130 46.78 25.00 4.72
N ASN A 131 47.76 24.31 5.32
CA ASN A 131 49.16 24.73 5.42
C ASN A 131 50.11 23.95 4.49
N ASP A 132 49.63 22.93 3.75
CA ASP A 132 50.46 22.18 2.81
C ASP A 132 50.44 22.81 1.38
N PRO A 133 51.61 23.15 0.80
CA PRO A 133 51.71 23.86 -0.49
C PRO A 133 51.35 23.02 -1.73
N GLU A 134 51.28 21.69 -1.62
CA GLU A 134 50.83 20.81 -2.71
C GLU A 134 49.31 20.75 -2.85
N MET A 135 48.57 20.59 -1.74
CA MET A 135 47.10 20.57 -1.80
C MET A 135 46.50 21.93 -2.19
N ARG A 136 47.17 23.04 -1.88
CA ARG A 136 46.74 24.36 -2.37
C ARG A 136 46.79 24.46 -3.89
N LYS A 137 47.81 23.88 -4.54
CA LYS A 137 47.91 23.88 -6.01
C LYS A 137 46.82 23.00 -6.65
N GLU A 138 46.50 21.87 -6.05
CA GLU A 138 45.41 21.00 -6.52
C GLU A 138 44.02 21.62 -6.27
N MET A 139 43.86 22.34 -5.15
CA MET A 139 42.64 23.06 -4.81
C MET A 139 42.46 24.32 -5.67
N GLU A 140 43.54 25.05 -5.98
CA GLU A 140 43.51 26.15 -6.95
C GLU A 140 43.19 25.65 -8.36
N GLN A 141 43.74 24.52 -8.79
CA GLN A 141 43.41 23.92 -10.09
C GLN A 141 41.95 23.46 -10.18
N SER A 142 41.42 22.84 -9.12
CA SER A 142 40.01 22.42 -9.08
C SER A 142 39.04 23.59 -8.87
N MET A 143 39.40 24.64 -8.11
CA MET A 143 38.61 25.86 -7.95
C MET A 143 38.60 26.72 -9.23
N ASN A 144 39.73 26.76 -9.96
CA ASN A 144 39.81 27.40 -11.27
C ASN A 144 39.08 26.60 -12.36
N MET A 145 38.91 25.29 -12.17
CA MET A 145 38.06 24.43 -13.00
C MET A 145 36.57 24.50 -12.61
N LEU A 146 36.26 24.89 -11.37
CA LEU A 146 34.90 25.15 -10.86
C LEU A 146 34.44 26.60 -11.05
N ASN A 147 35.30 27.49 -11.56
CA ASN A 147 34.95 28.88 -11.87
C ASN A 147 35.15 29.20 -13.36
N PRO A 148 34.25 28.76 -14.25
CA PRO A 148 34.04 29.45 -15.51
C PRO A 148 33.02 30.58 -15.29
N ASN A 149 33.21 31.68 -16.00
CA ASN A 149 32.30 32.81 -16.07
C ASN A 149 30.81 32.40 -16.17
N HIS A 150 29.96 33.15 -15.46
CA HIS A 150 28.54 33.40 -15.71
C HIS A 150 27.83 32.51 -16.76
N GLU A 151 27.48 31.29 -16.40
CA GLU A 151 26.34 30.49 -16.89
C GLU A 151 26.48 29.11 -16.23
N LEU A 152 25.54 28.78 -15.34
CA LEU A 152 25.57 27.53 -14.60
C LEU A 152 25.59 26.34 -15.59
N PRO A 153 26.38 25.28 -15.35
CA PRO A 153 26.21 24.04 -16.09
C PRO A 153 24.85 23.48 -15.68
N ASP A 154 23.91 23.49 -16.62
CA ASP A 154 22.56 23.03 -16.36
C ASP A 154 22.61 21.56 -15.92
N VAL A 155 22.36 21.34 -14.63
CA VAL A 155 22.33 20.02 -13.98
C VAL A 155 21.35 19.07 -14.68
N SER A 156 20.43 19.62 -15.48
CA SER A 156 19.55 18.90 -16.39
C SER A 156 20.32 18.08 -17.44
N GLU A 157 21.42 18.59 -18.01
CA GLU A 157 22.20 17.87 -19.02
C GLU A 157 22.99 16.74 -18.39
N PHE A 158 23.54 16.95 -17.20
CA PHE A 158 24.29 15.93 -16.47
C PHE A 158 23.40 14.75 -16.05
N MET A 159 22.19 15.04 -15.56
CA MET A 159 21.18 14.02 -15.28
C MET A 159 20.67 13.34 -16.55
N THR A 160 20.45 14.08 -17.63
CA THR A 160 19.99 13.52 -18.91
C THR A 160 21.05 12.59 -19.52
N LYS A 161 22.35 12.89 -19.37
CA LYS A 161 23.43 12.02 -19.84
C LYS A 161 23.54 10.72 -19.02
N LEU A 162 23.27 10.77 -17.72
CA LEU A 162 23.20 9.60 -16.83
C LEU A 162 21.92 8.76 -17.04
N PHE A 163 20.79 9.39 -17.35
CA PHE A 163 19.53 8.69 -17.57
C PHE A 163 19.38 8.14 -19.01
N SER A 164 19.94 8.85 -20.00
CA SER A 164 19.98 8.38 -21.40
C SER A 164 21.01 7.30 -21.66
N SER A 165 22.05 7.15 -20.82
CA SER A 165 22.99 6.02 -20.93
C SER A 165 22.34 4.67 -20.57
N LYS A 166 21.08 4.64 -20.15
CA LYS A 166 20.32 3.42 -19.85
C LYS A 166 19.24 3.07 -20.90
N SER A 167 19.10 3.83 -22.00
CA SER A 167 18.04 3.57 -23.00
C SER A 167 18.50 3.35 -24.44
N SER A 168 19.77 3.07 -24.73
CA SER A 168 20.21 2.74 -26.10
C SER A 168 20.60 1.27 -26.26
N GLY A 169 19.59 0.41 -26.43
CA GLY A 169 19.70 -1.02 -26.78
C GLY A 169 18.81 -1.38 -28.00
N LYS A 170 19.41 -1.20 -29.18
CA LYS A 170 19.02 -1.52 -30.58
C LYS A 170 18.19 -2.79 -30.87
N SER A 171 17.25 -2.70 -31.83
CA SER A 171 17.18 -3.59 -33.03
C SER A 171 16.13 -3.15 -34.07
N GLY A 172 16.58 -2.74 -35.27
CA GLY A 172 15.83 -2.94 -36.53
C GLY A 172 15.96 -4.40 -36.97
N GLY A 173 15.31 -4.95 -38.00
CA GLY A 173 14.45 -4.52 -39.10
C GLY A 173 14.35 -5.74 -40.04
N GLY A 174 13.26 -5.95 -40.78
CA GLY A 174 13.17 -7.10 -41.71
C GLY A 174 11.85 -7.25 -42.45
N SER A 175 11.92 -7.17 -43.77
CA SER A 175 10.86 -7.13 -44.80
C SER A 175 10.19 -8.47 -45.15
N LYS A 176 8.93 -8.43 -45.62
CA LYS A 176 8.45 -9.20 -46.79
C LYS A 176 7.10 -8.67 -47.29
N GLY A 177 7.01 -8.37 -48.59
CA GLY A 177 5.81 -7.85 -49.25
C GLY A 177 4.89 -8.92 -49.86
N SER A 178 3.66 -8.54 -50.20
CA SER A 178 3.08 -8.60 -51.57
C SER A 178 1.54 -8.58 -51.58
N LYS A 179 1.00 -7.73 -52.49
CA LYS A 179 -0.21 -7.85 -53.33
C LYS A 179 -1.65 -7.87 -52.74
N SER A 180 -2.33 -6.73 -52.93
CA SER A 180 -3.59 -6.47 -53.67
C SER A 180 -4.78 -7.45 -53.66
N GLY A 181 -5.96 -6.93 -53.30
CA GLY A 181 -7.29 -7.35 -53.82
C GLY A 181 -8.46 -7.00 -52.87
N PRO A 182 -9.52 -6.27 -53.30
CA PRO A 182 -10.66 -5.90 -52.44
C PRO A 182 -11.83 -6.89 -52.58
N VAL A 183 -12.54 -7.21 -51.48
CA VAL A 183 -13.78 -8.00 -51.54
C VAL A 183 -14.83 -7.48 -50.54
N LYS A 184 -15.99 -7.10 -51.10
CA LYS A 184 -17.29 -6.83 -50.43
C LYS A 184 -17.92 -8.10 -49.85
N ARG A 185 -18.70 -7.95 -48.77
CA ARG A 185 -19.92 -8.74 -48.45
C ARG A 185 -20.69 -7.99 -47.36
N ARG A 186 -21.84 -7.39 -47.70
CA ARG A 186 -23.23 -7.87 -47.63
C ARG A 186 -23.77 -7.86 -46.21
#